data_AF-A0A1H6FK78-F1
#
_entry.id   AF-A0A1H6FK78-F1
#
_cell.length_a   1.000
_cell.length_b   1.000
_cell.length_c   1.000
_cell.angle_alpha   90.00
_cell.angle_beta   90.00
_cell.angle_gamma   90.00
#
_symmetry.space_group_name_H-M   'P 1'
#
loop_
_entity.id
_entity.type
_entity.pdbx_description
1 polymer ?
#
loop_
_entity_poly.entity_id
_entity_poly.type
_entity_poly.pdbx_seq_one_letter_code
_entity_poly.pdbx_strand_id
1 'polypeptide(L)'
;MQPASHQTVRLARGRHERPEQGACVMELASMLAGERFSDKPRAVCPVIGAFLRTYNDLLADEPRQDLYPYAARVVGTNRGKQAERVRARMCWQFARSLPASGLFRMPVLAWGRRRREAIAQRAAMAAACSQPDAHRRVLQLLDDLIAVARSGPVPDFPTELLAASRAGRR
;
A
#
# COMPACT_ATOMS: atom_id res chain seq x y z
N MET A 1 25.45 24.36 -18.51
CA MET A 1 24.13 23.71 -18.40
C MET A 1 24.34 22.23 -18.68
N GLN A 2 24.26 21.36 -17.66
CA GLN A 2 24.44 19.92 -17.89
C GLN A 2 23.22 19.38 -18.66
N PRO A 3 23.41 18.52 -19.68
CA PRO A 3 22.28 17.90 -20.36
C PRO A 3 21.54 17.00 -19.36
N ALA A 4 20.21 17.12 -19.31
CA ALA A 4 19.40 16.20 -18.52
C ALA A 4 19.58 14.79 -19.09
N SER A 5 20.20 13.89 -18.32
CA SER A 5 20.20 12.47 -18.65
C SER A 5 18.80 11.92 -18.37
N HIS A 6 18.02 11.72 -19.44
CA HIS A 6 16.73 11.06 -19.35
C HIS A 6 16.94 9.55 -19.18
N GLN A 7 17.27 9.11 -17.97
CA GLN A 7 17.35 7.69 -17.66
C GLN A 7 15.95 7.16 -17.36
N THR A 8 15.42 6.31 -18.24
CA THR A 8 14.16 5.61 -18.00
C THR A 8 14.36 4.64 -16.85
N VAL A 9 13.94 5.04 -15.65
CA VAL A 9 14.02 4.20 -14.44
C VAL A 9 13.14 2.97 -14.65
N ARG A 10 13.73 1.77 -14.66
CA ARG A 10 12.99 0.51 -14.62
C ARG A 10 12.81 0.09 -13.16
N LEU A 11 11.60 -0.36 -12.79
CA LEU A 11 11.35 -0.76 -11.41
C LEU A 11 12.04 -2.09 -11.09
N ALA A 12 12.79 -2.09 -10.00
CA ALA A 12 13.52 -3.24 -9.48
C ALA A 12 12.94 -3.72 -8.14
N ARG A 13 13.22 -4.98 -7.80
CA ARG A 13 12.86 -5.57 -6.51
C ARG A 13 13.87 -5.14 -5.43
N GLY A 14 13.37 -4.96 -4.22
CA GLY A 14 14.19 -4.77 -3.03
C GLY A 14 14.51 -3.30 -2.76
N ARG A 15 15.46 -3.11 -1.84
CA ARG A 15 15.92 -1.80 -1.38
C ARG A 15 17.24 -1.47 -2.03
N HIS A 16 17.37 -0.23 -2.49
CA HIS A 16 18.56 0.28 -3.13
C HIS A 16 19.16 1.40 -2.28
N GLU A 17 20.47 1.58 -2.37
CA GLU A 17 21.14 2.67 -1.65
C GLU A 17 21.13 3.98 -2.45
N ARG A 18 21.12 3.85 -3.79
CA ARG A 18 21.19 4.96 -4.72
C ARG A 18 20.37 4.68 -6.00
N PRO A 19 19.86 5.73 -6.69
CA PRO A 19 19.04 5.56 -7.90
C PRO A 19 19.74 4.81 -9.04
N GLU A 20 21.07 4.86 -9.13
CA GLU A 20 21.85 4.22 -10.20
C GLU A 20 21.82 2.69 -10.10
N GLN A 21 21.47 2.13 -8.94
CA GLN A 21 21.32 0.70 -8.69
C GLN A 21 19.93 0.17 -9.10
N GLY A 22 19.05 1.05 -9.58
CA GLY A 22 17.62 0.80 -9.74
C GLY A 22 16.80 1.43 -8.61
N ALA A 23 15.49 1.30 -8.71
CA ALA A 23 14.56 1.80 -7.70
C ALA A 23 13.32 0.90 -7.62
N CYS A 24 12.82 0.66 -6.41
CA CYS A 24 11.45 0.22 -6.24
C CYS A 24 10.48 1.39 -6.47
N VAL A 25 9.19 1.09 -6.61
CA VAL A 25 8.15 2.11 -6.82
C VAL A 25 8.14 3.21 -5.74
N MET A 26 8.44 2.90 -4.47
CA MET A 26 8.45 3.90 -3.39
C MET A 26 9.73 4.74 -3.33
N GLU A 27 10.85 4.19 -3.73
CA GLU A 27 12.10 4.93 -3.89
C GLU A 27 11.96 5.96 -5.01
N LEU A 28 11.39 5.57 -6.16
CA LEU A 28 11.05 6.50 -7.23
C LEU A 28 10.06 7.57 -6.76
N ALA A 29 9.03 7.20 -5.99
CA ALA A 29 8.10 8.17 -5.40
C ALA A 29 8.79 9.19 -4.48
N SER A 30 9.81 8.78 -3.71
CA SER A 30 10.60 9.70 -2.87
C SER A 30 11.37 10.72 -3.70
N MET A 31 11.96 10.29 -4.82
CA MET A 31 12.67 11.18 -5.75
C MET A 31 11.72 12.20 -6.38
N LEU A 32 10.55 11.73 -6.84
CA LEU A 32 9.52 12.59 -7.43
C LEU A 32 8.93 13.59 -6.42
N ALA A 33 8.92 13.24 -5.13
CA ALA A 33 8.53 14.14 -4.05
C ALA A 33 9.63 15.14 -3.64
N GLY A 34 10.83 15.08 -4.24
CA GLY A 34 11.98 15.89 -3.82
C GLY A 34 12.54 15.50 -2.45
N GLU A 35 12.25 14.29 -1.98
CA GLU A 35 12.74 13.78 -0.70
C GLU A 35 14.07 13.04 -0.86
N ARG A 36 14.73 12.76 0.27
CA ARG A 36 15.87 11.83 0.29
C ARG A 36 15.42 10.47 -0.24
N PHE A 37 16.24 9.87 -1.12
CA PHE A 37 16.03 8.53 -1.66
C PHE A 37 15.72 7.52 -0.55
N SER A 38 14.49 7.00 -0.55
CA SER A 38 13.98 6.09 0.48
C SER A 38 12.73 5.35 0.01
N ASP A 39 12.57 4.12 0.46
CA ASP A 39 11.33 3.34 0.31
C ASP A 39 10.24 3.75 1.32
N LYS A 40 10.48 4.77 2.17
CA LYS A 40 9.53 5.31 3.16
C LYS A 40 9.31 6.82 2.99
N PRO A 41 8.87 7.28 1.81
CA PRO A 41 8.65 8.72 1.59
C PRO A 41 7.59 9.30 2.53
N ARG A 42 7.85 10.49 3.07
CA ARG A 42 6.95 11.23 3.97
C ARG A 42 5.73 11.76 3.22
N ALA A 43 5.85 12.07 1.93
CA ALA A 43 4.77 12.55 1.08
C ALA A 43 3.72 11.47 0.80
N VAL A 44 4.04 10.19 1.00
CA VAL A 44 3.15 9.05 0.69
C VAL A 44 2.49 8.52 1.97
N CYS A 45 1.23 8.10 1.84
CA CYS A 45 0.54 7.44 2.94
C CYS A 45 1.25 6.14 3.35
N PRO A 46 1.54 5.92 4.65
CA PRO A 46 2.23 4.71 5.10
C PRO A 46 1.52 3.40 4.72
N VAL A 47 0.18 3.40 4.63
CA VAL A 47 -0.61 2.24 4.19
C VAL A 47 -0.37 1.93 2.72
N ILE A 48 -0.42 2.95 1.86
CA ILE A 48 -0.14 2.81 0.42
C ILE A 48 1.31 2.37 0.22
N GLY A 49 2.26 3.01 0.89
CA GLY A 49 3.68 2.68 0.77
C GLY A 49 4.03 1.28 1.31
N ALA A 50 3.33 0.81 2.35
CA ALA A 50 3.48 -0.56 2.83
C ALA A 50 2.93 -1.58 1.83
N PHE A 51 1.78 -1.32 1.22
CA PHE A 51 1.22 -2.18 0.18
C PHE A 51 2.14 -2.26 -1.03
N LEU A 52 2.50 -1.10 -1.60
CA LEU A 52 3.24 -1.02 -2.86
C LEU A 52 4.65 -1.61 -2.77
N ARG A 53 5.37 -1.41 -1.66
CA ARG A 53 6.68 -2.06 -1.47
C ARG A 53 6.57 -3.57 -1.46
N THR A 54 5.66 -4.10 -0.64
CA THR A 54 5.49 -5.54 -0.54
C THR A 54 5.03 -6.13 -1.86
N TYR A 55 4.13 -5.47 -2.58
CA TYR A 55 3.66 -5.94 -3.87
C TYR A 55 4.75 -5.87 -4.94
N ASN A 56 5.48 -4.74 -5.04
CA ASN A 56 6.63 -4.56 -5.93
C ASN A 56 7.65 -5.71 -5.82
N ASP A 57 7.98 -6.08 -4.58
CA ASP A 57 9.01 -7.09 -4.32
C ASP A 57 8.55 -8.52 -4.60
N LEU A 58 7.24 -8.75 -4.66
CA LEU A 58 6.65 -10.06 -4.93
C LEU A 58 6.23 -10.24 -6.39
N LEU A 59 6.29 -9.19 -7.22
CA LEU A 59 6.01 -9.28 -8.65
C LEU A 59 7.22 -9.79 -9.43
N ALA A 60 6.94 -10.53 -10.51
CA ALA A 60 7.90 -10.76 -11.58
C ALA A 60 8.21 -9.45 -12.32
N ASP A 61 9.28 -9.43 -13.10
CA ASP A 61 9.83 -8.18 -13.66
C ASP A 61 8.88 -7.42 -14.57
N GLU A 62 8.16 -8.13 -15.46
CA GLU A 62 7.22 -7.51 -16.40
C GLU A 62 5.99 -6.88 -15.71
N PRO A 63 5.16 -7.61 -14.94
CA PRO A 63 4.00 -7.01 -14.27
C PRO A 63 4.39 -5.98 -13.19
N ARG A 64 5.66 -5.95 -12.74
CA ARG A 64 6.15 -4.88 -11.86
C ARG A 64 6.13 -3.52 -12.54
N GLN A 65 6.34 -3.46 -13.87
CA GLN A 65 6.41 -2.19 -14.57
C GLN A 65 5.06 -1.46 -14.64
N ASP A 66 3.95 -2.18 -14.49
CA ASP A 66 2.61 -1.58 -14.36
C ASP A 66 2.49 -0.70 -13.10
N LEU A 67 3.39 -0.86 -12.12
CA LEU A 67 3.45 0.00 -10.94
C LEU A 67 4.15 1.34 -11.19
N TYR A 68 4.83 1.53 -12.32
CA TYR A 68 5.61 2.74 -12.60
C TYR A 68 4.79 4.04 -12.51
N PRO A 69 3.59 4.15 -13.11
CA PRO A 69 2.77 5.37 -13.00
C PRO A 69 2.37 5.69 -11.56
N TYR A 70 2.28 4.69 -10.69
CA TYR A 70 1.90 4.88 -9.30
C TYR A 70 2.97 5.62 -8.50
N ALA A 71 4.25 5.56 -8.89
CA ALA A 71 5.30 6.31 -8.21
C ALA A 71 4.99 7.81 -8.14
N ALA A 72 4.47 8.39 -9.23
CA ALA A 72 4.03 9.78 -9.26
C ALA A 72 2.67 9.97 -8.57
N ARG A 73 1.69 9.10 -8.87
CA ARG A 73 0.29 9.26 -8.41
C ARG A 73 0.12 9.16 -6.89
N VAL A 74 1.03 8.51 -6.18
CA VAL A 74 0.95 8.38 -4.72
C VAL A 74 1.58 9.56 -3.96
N VAL A 75 2.31 10.44 -4.64
CA VAL A 75 2.91 11.63 -4.01
C VAL A 75 1.81 12.53 -3.47
N GLY A 76 1.96 13.00 -2.23
CA GLY A 76 0.96 13.83 -1.55
C GLY A 76 -0.24 13.05 -0.99
N THR A 77 -0.21 11.71 -0.99
CA THR A 77 -1.27 10.90 -0.38
C THR A 77 -1.19 10.85 1.14
N ASN A 78 -0.10 11.30 1.77
CA ASN A 78 -0.04 11.38 3.23
C ASN A 78 -0.99 12.47 3.76
N ARG A 79 -2.19 12.06 4.18
CA ARG A 79 -3.30 12.94 4.63
C ARG A 79 -3.75 12.62 6.06
N GLY A 80 -2.86 12.07 6.88
CA GLY A 80 -3.11 11.83 8.30
C GLY A 80 -3.93 10.56 8.63
N LYS A 81 -4.23 10.41 9.92
CA LYS A 81 -4.65 9.14 10.51
C LYS A 81 -6.04 8.66 10.08
N GLN A 82 -6.94 9.55 9.68
CA GLN A 82 -8.27 9.16 9.21
C GLN A 82 -8.20 8.49 7.83
N ALA A 83 -7.51 9.10 6.87
CA ALA A 83 -7.28 8.53 5.55
C ALA A 83 -6.55 7.18 5.65
N GLU A 84 -5.54 7.06 6.52
CA GLU A 84 -4.88 5.78 6.80
C GLU A 84 -5.87 4.69 7.28
N ARG A 85 -6.85 5.02 8.12
CA ARG A 85 -7.84 4.04 8.62
C ARG A 85 -8.75 3.54 7.49
N VAL A 86 -9.25 4.44 6.66
CA VAL A 86 -10.11 4.11 5.51
C VAL A 86 -9.35 3.21 4.54
N ARG A 87 -8.15 3.63 4.14
CA ARG A 87 -7.28 2.87 3.24
C ARG A 87 -6.92 1.49 3.78
N ALA A 88 -6.60 1.39 5.08
CA ALA A 88 -6.37 0.09 5.69
C ALA A 88 -7.60 -0.80 5.53
N ARG A 89 -8.81 -0.29 5.85
CA ARG A 89 -10.08 -1.01 5.72
C ARG A 89 -10.30 -1.54 4.32
N MET A 90 -10.03 -0.72 3.30
CA MET A 90 -10.10 -1.13 1.90
C MET A 90 -9.12 -2.27 1.60
N CYS A 91 -7.86 -2.18 2.04
CA CYS A 91 -6.88 -3.28 1.87
C CYS A 91 -7.36 -4.59 2.51
N TRP A 92 -8.07 -4.52 3.63
CA TRP A 92 -8.58 -5.71 4.31
C TRP A 92 -9.80 -6.33 3.64
N GLN A 93 -10.74 -5.50 3.21
CA GLN A 93 -11.88 -5.94 2.41
C GLN A 93 -11.37 -6.61 1.13
N PHE A 94 -10.41 -5.97 0.47
CA PHE A 94 -9.74 -6.52 -0.69
C PHE A 94 -9.09 -7.88 -0.39
N ALA A 95 -8.26 -7.98 0.65
CA ALA A 95 -7.61 -9.23 1.03
C ALA A 95 -8.61 -10.37 1.27
N ARG A 96 -9.77 -10.09 1.85
CA ARG A 96 -10.84 -11.08 2.08
C ARG A 96 -11.59 -11.51 0.81
N SER A 97 -11.58 -10.66 -0.20
CA SER A 97 -12.21 -10.93 -1.50
C SER A 97 -11.32 -11.75 -2.45
N LEU A 98 -10.13 -12.15 -2.00
CA LEU A 98 -9.20 -12.98 -2.76
C LEU A 98 -9.33 -14.47 -2.41
N PRO A 99 -9.14 -15.40 -3.35
CA PRO A 99 -9.18 -16.84 -3.09
C PRO A 99 -8.11 -17.28 -2.08
N ALA A 100 -6.89 -16.76 -2.17
CA ALA A 100 -5.80 -17.05 -1.25
C ALA A 100 -6.00 -16.45 0.16
N SER A 101 -7.13 -15.79 0.42
CA SER A 101 -7.43 -15.16 1.70
C SER A 101 -7.38 -16.15 2.87
N GLY A 102 -7.62 -17.45 2.68
CA GLY A 102 -7.59 -18.47 3.75
C GLY A 102 -6.25 -18.52 4.50
N LEU A 103 -5.12 -18.48 3.78
CA LEU A 103 -3.76 -18.47 4.33
C LEU A 103 -3.43 -17.17 5.06
N PHE A 104 -4.09 -16.08 4.64
CA PHE A 104 -3.84 -14.74 5.15
C PHE A 104 -5.01 -14.20 5.98
N ARG A 105 -6.00 -15.05 6.33
CA ARG A 105 -7.30 -14.64 6.85
C ARG A 105 -7.11 -14.06 8.24
N MET A 106 -7.53 -12.82 8.40
CA MET A 106 -7.44 -12.13 9.69
C MET A 106 -8.79 -12.20 10.39
N PRO A 107 -8.87 -12.70 11.65
CA PRO A 107 -10.08 -12.54 12.44
C PRO A 107 -10.33 -11.04 12.65
N VAL A 108 -11.60 -10.62 12.56
CA VAL A 108 -12.02 -9.20 12.69
C VAL A 108 -11.48 -8.57 13.97
N LEU A 109 -11.38 -9.33 15.06
CA LEU A 109 -10.84 -8.91 16.36
C LEU A 109 -9.35 -8.49 16.32
N ALA A 110 -8.58 -8.97 15.33
CA ALA A 110 -7.19 -8.57 15.14
C ALA A 110 -7.03 -7.20 14.46
N TRP A 111 -8.11 -6.64 13.90
CA TRP A 111 -8.13 -5.35 13.22
C TRP A 111 -7.66 -4.21 14.12
N GLY A 112 -8.25 -4.11 15.32
CA GLY A 112 -7.98 -3.00 16.25
C GLY A 112 -6.60 -3.04 16.90
N ARG A 113 -5.89 -4.18 16.85
CA ARG A 113 -4.58 -4.37 17.49
C ARG A 113 -3.40 -4.23 16.54
N ARG A 114 -3.62 -4.30 15.23
CA ARG A 114 -2.52 -4.31 14.25
C ARG A 114 -2.22 -2.93 13.71
N ARG A 115 -0.94 -2.70 13.41
CA ARG A 115 -0.51 -1.53 12.65
C ARG A 115 -1.16 -1.55 11.27
N ARG A 116 -1.59 -0.39 10.79
CA ARG A 116 -2.29 -0.25 9.50
C ARG A 116 -1.44 -0.68 8.32
N GLU A 117 -0.13 -0.46 8.39
CA GLU A 117 0.82 -0.94 7.40
C GLU A 117 0.83 -2.47 7.31
N ALA A 118 0.73 -3.17 8.44
CA ALA A 118 0.72 -4.64 8.47
C ALA A 118 -0.54 -5.23 7.79
N ILE A 119 -1.67 -4.53 7.85
CA ILE A 119 -2.88 -4.90 7.09
C ILE A 119 -2.60 -4.78 5.58
N ALA A 120 -1.98 -3.69 5.16
CA ALA A 120 -1.65 -3.42 3.77
C ALA A 120 -0.64 -4.43 3.21
N GLN A 121 0.41 -4.75 3.99
CA GLN A 121 1.42 -5.76 3.63
C GLN A 121 0.78 -7.14 3.41
N ARG A 122 -0.12 -7.57 4.31
CA ARG A 122 -0.82 -8.85 4.16
C ARG A 122 -1.75 -8.87 2.95
N ALA A 123 -2.41 -7.76 2.65
CA ALA A 123 -3.23 -7.64 1.45
C ALA A 123 -2.37 -7.79 0.17
N ALA A 124 -1.20 -7.14 0.14
CA ALA A 124 -0.24 -7.27 -0.95
C ALA A 124 0.27 -8.72 -1.10
N MET A 125 0.59 -9.41 0.00
CA MET A 125 1.00 -10.82 -0.02
C MET A 125 -0.12 -11.73 -0.55
N ALA A 126 -1.35 -11.59 -0.06
CA ALA A 126 -2.48 -12.37 -0.52
C ALA A 126 -2.76 -12.16 -2.02
N ALA A 127 -2.61 -10.92 -2.50
CA ALA A 127 -2.73 -10.58 -3.91
C ALA A 127 -1.63 -11.22 -4.75
N ALA A 128 -0.38 -11.17 -4.27
CA ALA A 128 0.75 -11.77 -4.96
C ALA A 128 0.60 -13.30 -5.10
N CYS A 129 0.10 -13.98 -4.06
CA CYS A 129 -0.22 -15.42 -4.10
C CYS A 129 -1.43 -15.76 -5.01
N SER A 130 -2.25 -14.77 -5.38
CA SER A 130 -3.43 -14.94 -6.23
C SER A 130 -3.17 -14.46 -7.67
N GLN A 131 -1.90 -14.38 -8.09
CA GLN A 131 -1.53 -14.02 -9.45
C GLN A 131 -1.72 -15.19 -10.43
N PRO A 132 -2.01 -14.90 -11.72
CA PRO A 132 -2.08 -13.57 -12.33
C PRO A 132 -3.43 -12.83 -12.11
N ASP A 133 -4.49 -13.53 -11.75
CA ASP A 133 -5.87 -13.03 -11.75
C ASP A 133 -6.11 -11.80 -10.87
N ALA A 134 -5.32 -11.65 -9.80
CA ALA A 134 -5.45 -10.52 -8.89
C ALA A 134 -4.83 -9.20 -9.40
N HIS A 135 -3.92 -9.22 -10.39
CA HIS A 135 -3.11 -8.04 -10.74
C HIS A 135 -3.96 -6.83 -11.15
N ARG A 136 -4.89 -7.02 -12.10
CA ARG A 136 -5.83 -5.95 -12.52
C ARG A 136 -6.63 -5.38 -11.34
N ARG A 137 -7.06 -6.24 -10.41
CA ARG A 137 -7.81 -5.83 -9.22
C ARG A 137 -6.93 -5.06 -8.22
N VAL A 138 -5.63 -5.35 -8.17
CA VAL A 138 -4.67 -4.57 -7.39
C VAL A 138 -4.52 -3.16 -7.96
N LEU A 139 -4.37 -3.02 -9.29
CA LEU A 139 -4.28 -1.69 -9.91
C LEU A 139 -5.53 -0.85 -9.62
N GLN A 140 -6.73 -1.46 -9.71
CA GLN A 140 -7.98 -0.80 -9.30
C GLN A 140 -7.98 -0.41 -7.81
N LEU A 141 -7.56 -1.32 -6.91
CA LEU A 141 -7.45 -0.98 -5.48
C LEU A 141 -6.52 0.21 -5.27
N LEU A 142 -5.38 0.28 -5.96
CA LEU A 142 -4.44 1.40 -5.82
C LEU A 142 -5.07 2.72 -6.25
N ASP A 143 -5.84 2.71 -7.34
CA ASP A 143 -6.61 3.87 -7.80
C ASP A 143 -7.60 4.33 -6.73
N ASP A 144 -8.36 3.39 -6.16
CA ASP A 144 -9.35 3.67 -5.13
C ASP A 144 -8.68 4.21 -3.84
N LEU A 145 -7.53 3.63 -3.44
CA LEU A 145 -6.76 4.09 -2.29
C LEU A 145 -6.24 5.52 -2.49
N ILE A 146 -5.78 5.87 -3.69
CA ILE A 146 -5.33 7.22 -4.05
C ILE A 146 -6.53 8.19 -4.03
N ALA A 147 -7.68 7.77 -4.55
CA ALA A 147 -8.90 8.56 -4.64
C ALA A 147 -9.53 8.94 -3.30
N VAL A 148 -9.11 8.32 -2.18
CA VAL A 148 -9.52 8.74 -0.83
C VAL A 148 -9.07 10.19 -0.56
N ALA A 149 -9.96 11.14 -0.84
CA ALA A 149 -9.80 12.59 -0.70
C ALA A 149 -10.23 13.12 0.70
N ARG A 150 -9.99 14.41 0.93
CA ARG A 150 -10.09 15.18 2.18
C ARG A 150 -11.46 15.04 2.88
N SER A 151 -11.54 14.22 3.94
CA SER A 151 -12.58 14.18 5.00
C SER A 151 -14.07 14.01 4.63
N GLY A 152 -14.69 12.96 5.16
CA GLY A 152 -16.14 12.82 5.38
C GLY A 152 -16.39 11.87 6.58
N PRO A 153 -17.57 11.89 7.24
CA PRO A 153 -17.85 11.03 8.39
C PRO A 153 -17.68 9.57 7.99
N VAL A 154 -17.00 8.79 8.83
CA VAL A 154 -16.96 7.33 8.68
C VAL A 154 -18.38 6.84 8.98
N PRO A 155 -19.07 6.10 8.09
CA PRO A 155 -20.30 5.42 8.48
C PRO A 155 -19.98 4.52 9.68
N ASP A 156 -20.81 4.63 10.71
CA ASP A 156 -20.60 3.97 12.01
C ASP A 156 -20.14 2.52 11.81
N PHE A 157 -19.03 2.19 12.45
CA PHE A 157 -18.78 0.78 12.73
C PHE A 157 -19.93 0.27 13.60
N PRO A 158 -20.29 -1.02 13.55
CA PRO A 158 -21.11 -1.61 14.60
C PRO A 158 -20.36 -1.42 15.92
N THR A 159 -20.78 -0.46 16.72
CA THR A 159 -20.23 -0.12 18.04
C THR A 159 -20.24 -1.35 18.96
N GLU A 160 -21.10 -2.32 18.66
CA GLU A 160 -21.21 -3.64 19.28
C GLU A 160 -19.88 -4.43 19.33
N LEU A 161 -18.99 -4.27 18.33
CA LEU A 161 -17.72 -5.03 18.27
C LEU A 161 -16.59 -4.42 19.13
N LEU A 162 -16.71 -3.15 19.53
CA LEU A 162 -15.76 -2.51 20.45
C LEU A 162 -16.13 -2.76 21.93
N ALA A 163 -17.42 -2.99 22.22
CA ALA A 163 -17.91 -3.33 23.56
C ALA A 163 -17.41 -4.70 24.03
N ALA A 164 -17.33 -5.68 23.13
CA ALA A 164 -16.87 -7.04 23.44
C ALA A 164 -15.40 -7.13 23.90
N SER A 165 -14.55 -6.14 23.56
CA SER A 165 -13.14 -6.09 23.98
C SER A 165 -12.93 -5.51 25.39
N ARG A 166 -13.92 -4.76 25.90
CA ARG A 166 -13.87 -4.16 27.24
C ARG A 166 -14.54 -5.03 28.31
N ALA A 167 -15.43 -5.94 27.92
CA ALA A 167 -16.13 -6.85 28.84
C ALA A 167 -15.26 -8.03 29.34
N GLY A 168 -14.12 -8.33 28.70
CA GLY A 168 -13.21 -9.42 29.10
C GLY A 168 -12.09 -9.01 30.07
N ARG A 169 -12.20 -7.84 30.72
CA ARG A 169 -11.29 -7.40 31.79
C ARG A 169 -12.08 -7.10 33.05
N ARG A 170 -12.62 -8.15 33.65
CA ARG A 170 -12.92 -8.24 35.08
C ARG A 170 -12.59 -9.66 35.53
#